data_AF-A0A0V0JBT4-F1
#
_entry.id   AF-A0A0V0JBT4-F1
#
_cell.length_a   1.000
_cell.length_b   1.000
_cell.length_c   1.000
_cell.angle_alpha   90.00
_cell.angle_beta   90.00
_cell.angle_gamma   90.00
#
_symmetry.space_group_name_H-M   'P 1'
#
loop_
_entity.id
_entity.type
_entity.pdbx_description
1 polymer ?
#
loop_
_entity_poly.entity_id
_entity_poly.type
_entity_poly.pdbx_seq_one_letter_code
_entity_poly.pdbx_strand_id
1 'polypeptide(L)'
;MNLGLQFSSRFIQQTLSSSRSLIWIRHIPVLSTQLRNAGHSHWQNVRHTKEAKDKERARMTSIILSQLNIAIKAGGGSKDPKLNSRVAAVLANAKANNIPMETLNRRLAAVDITDPYVIEIQAPGGIFALVETRAKNVRPIRDKIQGIAKKYG
;
A
#
# COMPACT_ATOMS: atom_id res chain seq x y z
N MET A 1 1.39 -44.09 63.99
CA MET A 1 2.72 -44.52 63.51
C MET A 1 3.44 -43.28 62.97
N ASN A 2 4.61 -42.95 63.55
CA ASN A 2 5.64 -41.94 63.21
C ASN A 2 5.19 -40.47 63.01
N LEU A 3 5.53 -39.51 63.90
CA LEU A 3 6.84 -38.84 64.10
C LEU A 3 7.34 -38.21 62.78
N GLY A 4 7.68 -36.93 62.63
CA GLY A 4 8.08 -35.82 63.49
C GLY A 4 8.80 -34.80 62.59
N LEU A 5 9.43 -33.77 63.18
CA LEU A 5 10.27 -32.68 62.58
C LEU A 5 9.50 -31.36 62.35
N GLN A 6 9.30 -30.55 63.38
CA GLN A 6 10.23 -29.62 64.04
C GLN A 6 10.60 -28.36 63.24
N PHE A 7 10.01 -27.27 63.72
CA PHE A 7 10.45 -25.88 63.58
C PHE A 7 11.86 -25.68 64.17
N SER A 8 12.67 -24.89 63.48
CA SER A 8 13.92 -24.27 63.95
C SER A 8 14.12 -23.04 63.05
N SER A 9 14.56 -21.86 63.47
CA SER A 9 14.93 -21.27 64.75
C SER A 9 14.98 -19.75 64.49
N ARG A 10 14.68 -18.96 65.50
CA ARG A 10 14.81 -17.49 65.49
C ARG A 10 16.29 -17.09 65.39
N PHE A 11 16.62 -16.22 64.45
CA PHE A 11 17.84 -15.39 64.42
C PHE A 11 17.63 -14.45 63.20
N ILE A 12 17.64 -13.12 63.22
CA ILE A 12 18.35 -12.11 63.99
C ILE A 12 17.46 -10.84 63.98
N GLN A 13 17.32 -10.17 65.13
CA GLN A 13 16.88 -8.77 65.21
C GLN A 13 18.12 -7.86 65.25
N GLN A 14 18.17 -6.85 64.39
CA GLN A 14 18.90 -5.57 64.54
C GLN A 14 18.64 -4.75 63.27
N THR A 15 18.49 -3.43 63.21
CA THR A 15 18.16 -2.33 64.13
C THR A 15 17.81 -1.15 63.23
N LEU A 16 16.81 -0.37 63.65
CA LEU A 16 16.42 0.98 63.23
C LEU A 16 17.49 1.83 62.52
N SER A 17 17.11 2.48 61.40
CA SER A 17 17.16 3.95 61.29
C SER A 17 16.67 4.44 59.91
N SER A 18 16.04 5.61 59.93
CA SER A 18 15.88 6.56 58.81
C SER A 18 14.58 6.50 58.00
N SER A 19 13.58 7.20 58.54
CA SER A 19 13.01 8.40 57.92
C SER A 19 12.76 8.36 56.41
N ARG A 20 11.48 8.27 56.00
CA ARG A 20 10.82 9.27 55.14
C ARG A 20 9.38 8.86 54.81
N SER A 21 8.54 9.88 54.85
CA SER A 21 7.10 9.91 54.64
C SER A 21 6.68 9.61 53.19
N LEU A 22 5.34 9.53 53.04
CA LEU A 22 4.53 9.80 51.84
C LEU A 22 3.97 8.58 51.10
N ILE A 23 2.69 8.31 51.39
CA ILE A 23 1.57 8.43 50.44
C ILE A 23 2.01 8.44 48.98
N TRP A 24 1.82 7.34 48.25
CA TRP A 24 1.65 7.41 46.80
C TRP A 24 0.53 6.48 46.36
N ILE A 25 -0.63 7.11 46.20
CA ILE A 25 -1.74 6.68 45.35
C ILE A 25 -1.13 6.20 44.04
N ARG A 26 -1.40 4.95 43.70
CA ARG A 26 -1.04 4.33 42.43
C ARG A 26 -1.82 5.02 41.30
N HIS A 27 -1.35 6.19 40.86
CA HIS A 27 -1.87 6.88 39.69
C HIS A 27 -1.56 6.01 38.47
N ILE A 28 -2.56 5.27 38.00
CA ILE A 28 -2.56 4.71 36.66
C ILE A 28 -2.94 5.89 35.75
N PRO A 29 -2.05 6.42 34.90
CA PRO A 29 -2.48 7.35 33.89
C PRO A 29 -3.34 6.55 32.90
N VAL A 30 -4.67 6.72 33.00
CA VAL A 30 -5.54 6.49 31.84
C VAL A 30 -5.07 7.48 30.80
N LEU A 31 -4.23 7.01 29.88
CA LEU A 31 -4.05 7.65 28.58
C LEU A 31 -5.43 7.62 27.93
N SER A 32 -6.22 8.66 28.17
CA SER A 32 -7.35 8.98 27.32
C SER A 32 -6.75 9.31 25.96
N THR A 33 -6.60 8.29 25.12
CA THR A 33 -6.49 8.50 23.68
C THR A 33 -7.74 9.29 23.32
N GLN A 34 -7.61 10.61 23.21
CA GLN A 34 -8.70 11.44 22.75
C GLN A 34 -9.12 10.88 21.40
N LEU A 35 -10.35 10.38 21.32
CA LEU A 35 -10.96 9.96 20.07
C LEU A 35 -11.00 11.24 19.22
N ARG A 36 -10.04 11.38 18.30
CA ARG A 36 -10.03 12.49 17.34
C ARG A 36 -11.21 12.25 16.42
N ASN A 37 -12.39 12.73 16.83
CA ASN A 37 -13.57 12.70 16.00
C ASN A 37 -13.25 13.49 14.73
N ALA A 38 -13.39 12.83 13.58
CA ALA A 38 -13.23 13.47 12.30
C ALA A 38 -14.11 14.74 12.27
N GLY A 39 -13.54 15.87 11.84
CA GLY A 39 -14.13 17.20 12.00
C GLY A 39 -15.57 17.36 11.46
N HIS A 40 -16.23 18.43 11.88
CA HIS A 40 -17.67 18.76 11.78
C HIS A 40 -18.35 18.74 10.40
N SER A 41 -17.72 18.24 9.34
CA SER A 41 -18.31 18.11 8.02
C SER A 41 -18.34 16.65 7.58
N HIS A 42 -19.44 15.98 7.90
CA HIS A 42 -19.70 14.60 7.49
C HIS A 42 -19.54 14.42 5.97
N TRP A 43 -20.00 15.39 5.17
CA TRP A 43 -19.83 15.36 3.71
C TRP A 43 -18.38 15.51 3.25
N GLN A 44 -17.56 16.35 3.90
CA GLN A 44 -16.14 16.41 3.57
C GLN A 44 -15.42 15.11 3.92
N ASN A 45 -15.69 14.53 5.09
CA ASN A 45 -15.06 13.26 5.51
C ASN A 45 -15.48 12.09 4.60
N VAL A 46 -16.77 12.00 4.25
CA VAL A 46 -17.29 11.00 3.31
C VAL A 46 -16.65 11.19 1.93
N ARG A 47 -16.54 12.44 1.45
CA ARG A 47 -15.91 12.76 0.18
C ARG A 47 -14.45 12.33 0.15
N HIS A 48 -13.64 12.73 1.13
CA HIS A 48 -12.22 12.37 1.18
C HIS A 48 -12.01 10.85 1.23
N THR A 49 -12.84 10.15 2.01
CA THR A 49 -12.78 8.68 2.10
C THR A 49 -13.15 8.02 0.77
N LYS A 50 -14.19 8.52 0.08
CA LYS A 50 -14.58 8.02 -1.25
C LYS A 50 -13.51 8.30 -2.28
N GLU A 51 -12.99 9.53 -2.34
CA GLU A 51 -11.93 9.92 -3.27
C GLU A 51 -10.67 9.06 -3.11
N ALA A 52 -10.25 8.75 -1.88
CA ALA A 52 -9.10 7.88 -1.64
C ALA A 52 -9.34 6.45 -2.17
N LYS A 53 -10.53 5.89 -1.92
CA LYS A 53 -10.90 4.55 -2.40
C LYS A 53 -11.03 4.51 -3.92
N ASP A 54 -11.59 5.54 -4.53
CA ASP A 54 -11.79 5.60 -5.97
C ASP A 54 -10.45 5.78 -6.71
N LYS A 55 -9.51 6.55 -6.12
CA LYS A 55 -8.12 6.62 -6.62
C LYS A 55 -7.44 5.25 -6.62
N GLU A 56 -7.60 4.48 -5.54
CA GLU A 56 -7.01 3.14 -5.45
C GLU A 56 -7.62 2.17 -6.47
N ARG A 57 -8.95 2.16 -6.61
CA ARG A 57 -9.64 1.36 -7.64
C ARG A 57 -9.21 1.74 -9.05
N ALA A 58 -9.07 3.03 -9.33
CA ALA A 58 -8.61 3.52 -10.64
C ALA A 58 -7.16 3.09 -10.92
N ARG A 59 -6.29 3.12 -9.92
CA ARG A 59 -4.91 2.61 -10.01
C ARG A 59 -4.88 1.11 -10.31
N MET A 60 -5.61 0.31 -9.55
CA MET A 60 -5.70 -1.14 -9.76
C MET A 60 -6.24 -1.50 -11.14
N THR A 61 -7.29 -0.81 -11.59
CA THR A 61 -7.84 -0.96 -12.94
C THR A 61 -6.77 -0.70 -14.00
N SER A 62 -6.00 0.38 -13.84
CA SER A 62 -4.96 0.77 -14.79
C SER A 62 -3.83 -0.27 -14.87
N ILE A 63 -3.43 -0.83 -13.72
CA ILE A 63 -2.41 -1.89 -13.64
C ILE A 63 -2.89 -3.15 -14.37
N ILE A 64 -4.11 -3.62 -14.10
CA ILE A 64 -4.67 -4.83 -14.73
C ILE A 64 -4.79 -4.65 -16.25
N LEU A 65 -5.23 -3.47 -16.71
CA LEU A 65 -5.30 -3.17 -18.14
C LEU A 65 -3.92 -3.13 -18.80
N SER A 66 -2.89 -2.64 -18.10
CA SER A 66 -1.51 -2.67 -18.59
C SER A 66 -0.96 -4.10 -18.66
N GLN A 67 -1.23 -4.92 -17.64
CA GLN A 67 -0.86 -6.34 -17.61
C GLN A 67 -1.54 -7.12 -18.74
N LEU A 68 -2.81 -6.80 -19.03
CA LEU A 68 -3.53 -7.41 -20.15
C LEU A 68 -2.84 -7.13 -21.49
N ASN A 69 -2.39 -5.90 -21.73
CA ASN A 69 -1.65 -5.55 -22.94
C ASN A 69 -0.33 -6.33 -23.06
N ILE A 70 0.39 -6.50 -21.93
CA ILE A 70 1.64 -7.28 -21.89
C ILE A 70 1.35 -8.75 -22.19
N ALA A 71 0.29 -9.31 -21.61
CA ALA A 71 -0.11 -10.70 -21.83
C ALA A 71 -0.49 -10.98 -23.29
N ILE A 72 -1.25 -10.08 -23.93
CA ILE A 72 -1.63 -10.19 -25.35
C ILE A 72 -0.38 -10.17 -26.23
N LYS A 73 0.55 -9.25 -25.98
CA LYS A 73 1.80 -9.18 -26.74
C LYS A 73 2.68 -10.41 -26.58
N ALA A 74 2.83 -10.89 -25.35
CA ALA A 74 3.61 -12.10 -25.07
C ALA A 74 3.05 -13.35 -25.77
N GLY A 75 1.75 -13.37 -26.08
CA GLY A 75 1.09 -14.45 -26.83
C GLY A 75 0.96 -14.18 -28.33
N GLY A 76 1.84 -13.38 -28.93
CA GLY A 76 1.84 -13.13 -30.37
C GLY A 76 0.62 -12.35 -30.88
N GLY A 77 -0.05 -11.59 -30.00
CA GLY A 77 -1.25 -10.83 -30.35
C GLY A 77 -2.56 -11.62 -30.20
N SER A 78 -2.50 -12.89 -29.75
CA SER A 78 -3.72 -13.65 -29.45
C SER A 78 -4.42 -13.08 -28.22
N LYS A 79 -5.65 -12.61 -28.44
CA LYS A 79 -6.55 -12.02 -27.44
C LYS A 79 -7.45 -13.05 -26.77
N ASP A 80 -7.46 -14.27 -27.29
CA ASP A 80 -8.35 -15.33 -26.83
C ASP A 80 -7.80 -16.01 -25.57
N PRO A 81 -8.56 -16.04 -24.46
CA PRO A 81 -8.11 -16.66 -23.22
C PRO A 81 -7.84 -18.17 -23.33
N LYS A 82 -8.44 -18.84 -24.32
CA LYS A 82 -8.23 -20.28 -24.59
C LYS A 82 -6.88 -20.57 -25.23
N LEU A 83 -6.37 -19.61 -26.02
CA LEU A 83 -5.10 -19.74 -26.74
C LEU A 83 -3.94 -19.17 -25.92
N ASN A 84 -4.21 -18.20 -25.04
CA ASN A 84 -3.20 -17.54 -24.23
C ASN A 84 -3.51 -17.64 -22.72
N SER A 85 -2.77 -18.53 -22.04
CA SER A 85 -2.90 -18.76 -20.60
C SER A 85 -2.62 -17.52 -19.74
N ARG A 86 -1.76 -16.60 -20.23
CA ARG A 86 -1.48 -15.34 -19.52
C ARG A 86 -2.68 -14.40 -19.53
N VAL A 87 -3.41 -14.33 -20.66
CA VAL A 87 -4.65 -13.56 -20.75
C VAL A 87 -5.70 -14.13 -19.80
N ALA A 88 -5.84 -15.46 -19.74
CA ALA A 88 -6.74 -16.11 -18.79
C ALA A 88 -6.39 -15.79 -17.32
N ALA A 89 -5.11 -15.81 -16.96
CA ALA A 89 -4.65 -15.45 -15.62
C ALA A 89 -4.96 -13.98 -15.27
N VAL A 90 -4.76 -13.05 -16.20
CA VAL A 90 -5.11 -11.63 -16.00
C VAL A 90 -6.62 -11.44 -15.85
N LEU A 91 -7.44 -12.16 -16.62
CA LEU A 91 -8.90 -12.12 -16.47
C LEU A 91 -9.37 -12.67 -15.12
N ALA A 92 -8.72 -13.72 -14.60
CA ALA A 92 -9.01 -14.23 -13.26
C ALA A 92 -8.66 -13.18 -12.18
N ASN A 93 -7.50 -12.52 -12.30
CA ASN A 93 -7.10 -11.43 -11.41
C ASN A 93 -8.06 -10.23 -11.48
N ALA A 94 -8.53 -9.89 -12.69
CA ALA A 94 -9.51 -8.83 -12.88
C ALA A 94 -10.85 -9.12 -12.18
N LYS A 95 -11.31 -10.38 -12.23
CA LYS A 95 -12.51 -10.82 -11.49
C LYS A 95 -12.31 -10.71 -9.98
N ALA A 96 -11.14 -11.11 -9.45
CA ALA A 96 -10.82 -10.99 -8.03
C ALA A 96 -10.83 -9.54 -7.53
N ASN A 97 -10.45 -8.58 -8.39
CA ASN A 97 -10.42 -7.15 -8.07
C ASN A 97 -11.73 -6.40 -8.41
N ASN A 98 -12.82 -7.12 -8.72
CA ASN A 98 -14.12 -6.54 -9.08
C ASN A 98 -14.06 -5.56 -10.27
N ILE A 99 -13.18 -5.83 -11.24
CA ILE A 99 -13.10 -5.01 -12.46
C ILE A 99 -14.27 -5.36 -13.39
N PRO A 100 -15.04 -4.37 -13.90
CA PRO A 100 -16.13 -4.63 -14.84
C PRO A 100 -15.66 -5.32 -16.12
N MET A 101 -16.37 -6.38 -16.53
CA MET A 101 -16.04 -7.13 -17.76
C MET A 101 -16.11 -6.27 -19.02
N GLU A 102 -17.01 -5.28 -19.07
CA GLU A 102 -17.08 -4.32 -20.18
C GLU A 102 -15.75 -3.58 -20.42
N THR A 103 -15.08 -3.17 -19.34
CA THR A 103 -13.79 -2.48 -19.43
C THR A 103 -12.69 -3.39 -19.98
N LEU A 104 -12.73 -4.68 -19.64
CA LEU A 104 -11.80 -5.68 -20.16
C LEU A 104 -12.08 -5.99 -21.63
N ASN A 105 -13.35 -6.19 -21.99
CA ASN A 105 -13.78 -6.45 -23.37
C ASN A 105 -13.43 -5.28 -24.29
N ARG A 106 -13.65 -4.04 -23.84
CA ARG A 106 -13.22 -2.83 -24.55
C ARG A 106 -11.71 -2.83 -24.79
N ARG A 107 -10.92 -3.27 -23.82
CA ARG A 107 -9.46 -3.35 -23.96
C ARG A 107 -9.04 -4.49 -24.90
N LEU A 108 -9.70 -5.65 -24.85
CA LEU A 108 -9.45 -6.75 -25.77
C LEU A 108 -9.78 -6.36 -27.22
N ALA A 109 -10.83 -5.59 -27.45
CA ALA A 109 -11.19 -5.10 -28.78
C ALA A 109 -10.19 -4.08 -29.34
N ALA A 110 -9.41 -3.40 -28.49
CA ALA A 110 -8.45 -2.39 -28.93
C ALA A 110 -7.35 -2.98 -29.84
N VAL A 111 -7.05 -2.29 -30.95
CA VAL A 111 -6.04 -2.71 -31.94
C VAL A 111 -4.67 -2.09 -31.64
N ASP A 112 -4.64 -0.99 -30.89
CA ASP A 112 -3.47 -0.16 -30.64
C ASP A 112 -2.67 -0.59 -29.40
N ILE A 113 -2.01 -1.75 -29.49
CA ILE A 113 -1.07 -2.18 -28.44
C ILE A 113 0.34 -1.68 -28.79
N THR A 114 0.72 -0.50 -28.28
CA THR A 114 2.02 0.14 -28.56
C THR A 114 3.18 -0.57 -27.85
N ASP A 115 4.36 -0.61 -28.48
CA ASP A 115 5.58 -1.15 -27.86
C ASP A 115 6.07 -0.24 -26.73
N PRO A 116 6.69 -0.82 -25.69
CA PRO A 116 7.39 -0.02 -24.71
C PRO A 116 8.57 0.68 -25.39
N TYR A 117 8.81 1.92 -25.02
CA TYR A 117 10.01 2.65 -25.39
C TYR A 117 10.70 3.15 -24.12
N VAL A 118 12.02 3.15 -24.16
CA VAL A 118 12.86 3.63 -23.06
C VAL A 118 13.23 5.08 -23.35
N ILE A 119 12.95 5.97 -22.40
CA ILE A 119 13.37 7.37 -22.45
C ILE A 119 14.45 7.59 -21.40
N GLU A 120 15.54 8.23 -21.81
CA GLU A 120 16.52 8.80 -20.90
C GLU A 120 16.06 10.17 -20.42
N ILE A 121 16.03 10.36 -19.10
CA ILE A 121 15.71 11.63 -18.47
C ILE A 121 16.84 12.05 -17.53
N GLN A 122 17.06 13.36 -17.44
CA GLN A 122 17.94 13.93 -16.44
C GLN A 122 17.11 14.39 -15.25
N ALA A 123 17.34 13.77 -14.11
CA ALA A 123 16.81 14.21 -12.83
C ALA A 123 17.69 15.32 -12.23
N PRO A 124 17.13 16.16 -11.34
CA PRO A 124 17.90 17.13 -10.58
C PRO A 124 19.09 16.50 -9.85
N GLY A 125 20.18 17.26 -9.72
CA GLY A 125 21.45 16.74 -9.18
C GLY A 125 22.30 15.94 -10.17
N GLY A 126 21.98 15.96 -11.47
CA GLY A 126 22.80 15.32 -12.50
C GLY A 126 22.63 13.80 -12.60
N ILE A 127 21.61 13.24 -11.94
CA ILE A 127 21.28 11.81 -12.01
C ILE A 127 20.55 11.54 -13.33
N PHE A 128 20.93 10.47 -14.03
CA PHE A 128 20.21 9.99 -15.21
C PHE A 128 19.33 8.81 -14.84
N ALA A 129 18.07 8.85 -15.27
CA ALA A 129 17.11 7.76 -15.09
C ALA A 129 16.64 7.25 -16.45
N LEU A 130 16.56 5.92 -16.57
CA LEU A 130 15.95 5.23 -17.69
C LEU A 130 14.50 4.92 -17.34
N VAL A 131 13.56 5.48 -18.11
CA VAL A 131 12.14 5.30 -17.87
C VAL A 131 11.53 4.50 -19.01
N GLU A 132 11.03 3.31 -18.70
CA GLU A 132 10.20 2.54 -19.62
C GLU A 132 8.78 3.10 -19.64
N THR A 133 8.29 3.45 -20.83
CA THR A 133 6.94 4.00 -21.00
C THR A 133 6.26 3.39 -22.21
N ARG A 134 4.93 3.28 -22.13
CA ARG A 134 4.06 2.82 -23.21
C ARG A 134 3.02 3.89 -23.49
N ALA A 135 3.28 4.71 -24.50
CA ALA A 135 2.34 5.74 -24.96
C ALA A 135 2.32 5.85 -26.47
N LYS A 136 1.26 6.44 -27.02
CA LYS A 136 1.11 6.62 -28.47
C LYS A 136 2.14 7.57 -29.06
N ASN A 137 2.62 8.55 -28.29
CA ASN A 137 3.59 9.54 -28.73
C ASN A 137 4.65 9.79 -27.65
N VAL A 138 5.92 9.73 -28.05
CA VAL A 138 7.10 9.84 -27.17
C VAL A 138 7.36 11.28 -26.73
N ARG A 139 7.24 12.25 -27.64
CA ARG A 139 7.66 13.65 -27.37
C ARG A 139 6.90 14.31 -26.22
N PRO A 140 5.54 14.32 -26.20
CA PRO A 140 4.79 14.96 -25.14
C PRO A 140 4.98 14.28 -23.78
N ILE A 141 5.21 12.97 -23.79
CA ILE A 141 5.44 12.17 -22.59
C ILE A 141 6.81 12.46 -22.00
N ARG A 142 7.85 12.56 -22.85
CA ARG A 142 9.18 12.98 -22.42
C ARG A 142 9.14 14.34 -21.71
N ASP A 143 8.49 15.33 -22.32
CA ASP A 143 8.40 16.67 -21.75
C ASP A 143 7.65 16.67 -20.41
N LYS A 144 6.56 15.88 -20.33
CA LYS A 144 5.80 15.71 -19.10
C LYS A 144 6.63 15.04 -17.99
N ILE A 145 7.38 13.98 -18.31
CA ILE A 145 8.25 13.29 -17.35
C ILE A 145 9.37 14.23 -16.90
N GLN A 146 9.99 14.99 -17.81
CA GLN A 146 11.02 15.96 -17.47
C GLN A 146 10.47 17.09 -16.56
N GLY A 147 9.24 17.55 -16.81
CA GLY A 147 8.55 18.51 -15.95
C GLY A 147 8.26 17.96 -14.55
N ILE A 148 7.88 16.68 -14.45
CA ILE A 148 7.69 15.99 -13.16
C ILE A 148 9.03 15.86 -12.42
N ALA A 149 10.09 15.43 -13.12
CA ALA A 149 11.42 15.29 -12.54
C ALA A 149 11.95 16.61 -11.96
N LYS A 150 11.74 17.73 -12.67
CA LYS A 150 12.11 19.08 -12.19
C LYS A 150 11.27 19.58 -11.02
N LYS A 151 10.04 19.08 -10.85
CA LYS A 151 9.14 19.52 -9.78
C LYS A 151 9.47 18.84 -8.44
N TYR A 152 9.93 17.60 -8.48
CA TYR A 152 10.08 16.75 -7.29
C TYR A 152 11.53 16.36 -6.98
N GLY A 153 12.50 16.67 -7.85
CA GLY A 153 13.92 16.62 -7.52
C GLY A 153 14.46 18.02 -7.28
#